data_AF-A0A2G2MQ66-F1
#
_entry.id   AF-A0A2G2MQ66-F1
#
_cell.length_a   1.000
_cell.length_b   1.000
_cell.length_c   1.000
_cell.angle_alpha   90.00
_cell.angle_beta   90.00
_cell.angle_gamma   90.00
#
_symmetry.space_group_name_H-M   'P 1'
#
loop_
_entity.id
_entity.type
_entity.pdbx_description
1 polymer ?
#
loop_
_entity_poly.entity_id
_entity_poly.type
_entity_poly.pdbx_seq_one_letter_code
_entity_poly.pdbx_strand_id
1 'polypeptide(L)'
;MFKSLKRNVMKMFRELLVYHHSSLEYRAKVLTLMVSANGDICECEKEKLKQIAHTIYSEDQERAELLIDAVNEYHTKIITNNGLDFEHLIQLVEKETKAVRRFAQKIDINLLMQLHECMDSEDDILFQQRILEFLQGLKDEYGVV
;
A
#
# COMPACT_ATOMS: atom_id res chain seq x y z
N MET A 1 -26.16 0.71 7.54
CA MET A 1 -26.04 1.99 8.29
C MET A 1 -25.06 1.90 9.46
N PHE A 2 -25.21 0.95 10.40
CA PHE A 2 -24.25 0.78 11.51
C PHE A 2 -22.82 0.39 11.07
N LYS A 3 -22.69 -0.56 10.12
CA LYS A 3 -21.37 -0.98 9.61
C LYS A 3 -20.60 0.15 8.91
N SER A 4 -21.29 0.99 8.13
CA SER A 4 -20.67 2.14 7.46
C SER A 4 -20.27 3.24 8.44
N LEU A 5 -21.10 3.51 9.46
CA LEU A 5 -20.78 4.46 10.52
C LEU A 5 -19.57 3.98 11.35
N LYS A 6 -19.56 2.71 11.77
CA LYS A 6 -18.45 2.07 12.49
C LYS A 6 -17.15 2.16 11.69
N ARG A 7 -17.20 1.85 10.38
CA ARG A 7 -16.05 1.97 9.49
C ARG A 7 -15.54 3.40 9.40
N ASN A 8 -16.40 4.40 9.23
CA ASN A 8 -15.99 5.80 9.16
C ASN A 8 -15.32 6.28 10.47
N VAL A 9 -15.84 5.87 11.63
CA VAL A 9 -15.22 6.16 12.93
C VAL A 9 -13.86 5.47 13.07
N MET A 10 -13.77 4.19 12.66
CA MET A 10 -12.52 3.43 12.66
C MET A 10 -11.46 4.02 11.72
N LYS A 11 -11.85 4.56 10.56
CA LYS A 11 -10.95 5.30 9.66
C LYS A 11 -10.41 6.56 10.32
N MET A 12 -11.30 7.36 10.92
CA MET A 12 -10.96 8.66 11.48
C MET A 12 -10.08 8.56 12.73
N PHE A 13 -10.24 7.50 13.53
CA PHE A 13 -9.43 7.24 14.72
C PHE A 13 -8.52 6.02 14.55
N ARG A 14 -8.09 5.70 13.32
CA ARG A 14 -7.30 4.49 13.03
C ARG A 14 -6.03 4.40 13.87
N GLU A 15 -5.38 5.55 14.10
CA GLU A 15 -4.20 5.69 14.96
C GLU A 15 -4.45 5.27 16.41
N LEU A 16 -5.67 5.46 16.92
CA LEU A 16 -6.05 5.16 18.30
C LEU A 16 -6.76 3.80 18.45
N LEU A 17 -7.56 3.40 17.45
CA LEU A 17 -8.49 2.28 17.55
C LEU A 17 -8.02 1.00 16.83
N VAL A 18 -7.04 1.09 15.91
CA VAL A 18 -6.57 -0.10 15.16
C VAL A 18 -5.31 -0.67 15.79
N TYR A 19 -5.42 -1.89 16.32
CA TYR A 19 -4.29 -2.65 16.83
C TYR A 19 -3.23 -2.88 15.74
N HIS A 20 -1.95 -2.58 16.02
CA HIS A 20 -0.86 -2.55 15.04
C HIS A 20 -1.12 -1.67 13.81
N HIS A 21 -1.75 -0.50 14.02
CA HIS A 21 -1.97 0.51 13.00
C HIS A 21 -0.73 0.78 12.12
N SER A 22 0.47 0.92 12.72
CA SER A 22 1.71 1.17 11.97
C SER A 22 2.05 0.09 10.94
N SER A 23 1.70 -1.17 11.20
CA SER A 23 1.88 -2.24 10.21
C SER A 23 0.89 -2.15 9.05
N LEU A 24 -0.34 -1.69 9.31
CA LEU A 24 -1.36 -1.54 8.28
C LEU A 24 -1.01 -0.34 7.40
N GLU A 25 -0.64 0.78 8.01
CA GLU A 25 -0.19 1.99 7.32
C GLU A 25 1.02 1.72 6.44
N TYR A 26 2.03 1.01 6.95
CA TYR A 26 3.20 0.67 6.15
C TYR A 26 2.83 -0.15 4.89
N ARG A 27 1.96 -1.16 5.05
CA ARG A 27 1.46 -1.94 3.89
C ARG A 27 0.67 -1.07 2.92
N ALA A 28 -0.13 -0.13 3.43
CA ALA A 28 -0.87 0.79 2.60
C ALA A 28 0.07 1.66 1.75
N LYS A 29 1.15 2.19 2.35
CA LYS A 29 2.16 2.98 1.61
C LYS A 29 2.82 2.17 0.50
N VAL A 30 3.24 0.93 0.78
CA VAL A 30 3.86 0.04 -0.21
C VAL A 30 2.90 -0.27 -1.37
N LEU A 31 1.62 -0.57 -1.07
CA LEU A 31 0.61 -0.79 -2.11
C LEU A 31 0.31 0.50 -2.89
N THR A 32 0.31 1.65 -2.23
CA THR A 32 0.08 2.95 -2.87
C THR A 32 1.16 3.29 -3.89
N LEU A 33 2.43 2.96 -3.60
CA LEU A 33 3.52 3.14 -4.58
C LEU A 33 3.23 2.39 -5.88
N MET A 34 2.67 1.17 -5.79
CA MET A 34 2.38 0.36 -6.97
C MET A 34 1.18 0.87 -7.79
N VAL A 35 0.11 1.34 -7.13
CA VAL A 35 -1.14 1.74 -7.80
C VAL A 35 -1.22 3.22 -8.16
N SER A 36 -0.27 4.03 -7.68
CA SER A 36 -0.19 5.46 -8.06
C SER A 36 0.89 5.70 -9.13
N ALA A 37 1.43 4.63 -9.70
CA ALA A 37 2.54 4.67 -10.63
C ALA A 37 2.15 5.27 -12.00
N ASN A 38 0.88 5.09 -12.39
CA ASN A 38 0.27 5.45 -13.68
C ASN A 38 -0.76 6.60 -13.57
N GLY A 39 -0.81 7.30 -12.42
CA GLY A 39 -1.87 8.25 -12.13
C GLY A 39 -3.02 7.59 -11.38
N ASP A 40 -4.23 7.58 -11.97
CA ASP A 40 -5.45 7.08 -11.33
C ASP A 40 -5.49 5.54 -11.23
N ILE A 41 -5.98 5.01 -10.10
CA ILE A 41 -6.17 3.56 -9.91
C ILE A 41 -7.24 3.03 -10.88
N CYS A 42 -6.83 2.16 -11.81
CA CYS A 42 -7.74 1.57 -12.80
C CYS A 42 -8.60 0.42 -12.19
N GLU A 43 -9.60 -0.07 -12.92
CA GLU A 43 -10.48 -1.15 -12.43
C GLU A 43 -9.73 -2.46 -12.18
N CYS A 44 -8.76 -2.83 -13.03
CA CYS A 44 -7.90 -3.99 -12.80
C CYS A 44 -7.15 -3.86 -11.48
N GLU A 45 -6.55 -2.70 -11.21
CA GLU A 45 -5.82 -2.44 -9.98
C GLU A 45 -6.72 -2.47 -8.75
N LYS A 46 -7.96 -1.96 -8.84
CA LYS A 46 -8.95 -2.06 -7.76
C LYS A 46 -9.29 -3.52 -7.41
N GLU A 47 -9.51 -4.35 -8.43
CA GLU A 47 -9.81 -5.77 -8.22
C GLU A 47 -8.62 -6.51 -7.59
N LYS A 48 -7.41 -6.30 -8.12
CA LYS A 48 -6.18 -6.89 -7.60
C LYS A 48 -5.86 -6.39 -6.19
N LEU A 49 -6.00 -5.10 -5.92
CA LEU A 49 -5.81 -4.52 -4.58
C LEU A 49 -6.77 -5.16 -3.56
N LYS A 50 -8.03 -5.37 -3.94
CA LYS A 50 -8.99 -6.06 -3.09
C LYS A 50 -8.56 -7.50 -2.82
N GLN A 51 -8.16 -8.25 -3.85
CA GLN A 51 -7.66 -9.61 -3.68
C GLN A 51 -6.45 -9.65 -2.74
N ILE A 52 -5.44 -8.80 -2.98
CA ILE A 52 -4.22 -8.71 -2.17
C ILE A 52 -4.55 -8.38 -0.71
N ALA A 53 -5.42 -7.40 -0.45
CA ALA A 53 -5.78 -7.01 0.91
C ALA A 53 -6.45 -8.16 1.68
N HIS A 54 -7.34 -8.90 1.01
CA HIS A 54 -8.00 -10.07 1.55
C HIS A 54 -7.08 -11.30 1.68
N THR A 55 -6.03 -11.40 0.86
CA THR A 55 -4.96 -12.39 1.07
C THR A 55 -4.09 -12.05 2.29
N ILE A 56 -3.71 -10.78 2.45
CA ILE A 56 -2.89 -10.31 3.59
C ILE A 56 -3.62 -10.50 4.92
N TYR A 57 -4.94 -10.28 4.95
CA TYR A 57 -5.78 -10.37 6.13
C TYR A 57 -6.92 -11.38 5.94
N SER A 58 -6.59 -12.63 5.57
CA SER A 58 -7.59 -13.69 5.28
C SER A 58 -8.61 -13.87 6.40
N GLU A 59 -8.14 -13.86 7.65
CA GLU A 59 -8.96 -14.06 8.85
C GLU A 59 -9.61 -12.77 9.38
N ASP A 60 -9.28 -11.61 8.83
CA ASP A 60 -9.75 -10.30 9.32
C ASP A 60 -10.20 -9.41 8.16
N GLN A 61 -11.41 -9.70 7.69
CA GLN A 61 -12.06 -9.00 6.59
C GLN A 61 -12.24 -7.49 6.87
N GLU A 62 -12.49 -7.09 8.12
CA GLU A 62 -12.62 -5.67 8.48
C GLU A 62 -11.27 -4.95 8.32
N ARG A 63 -10.17 -5.62 8.68
CA ARG A 63 -8.81 -5.10 8.50
C ARG A 63 -8.36 -5.07 7.05
N ALA A 64 -8.80 -6.02 6.23
CA ALA A 64 -8.60 -5.98 4.78
C ALA A 64 -9.25 -4.73 4.17
N GLU A 65 -10.50 -4.44 4.51
CA GLU A 65 -11.19 -3.24 4.05
C GLU A 65 -10.51 -1.96 4.55
N LEU A 66 -10.01 -1.93 5.80
CA LEU A 66 -9.24 -0.80 6.31
C LEU A 66 -7.92 -0.59 5.56
N LEU A 67 -7.26 -1.65 5.08
CA LEU A 67 -6.07 -1.52 4.24
C LEU A 67 -6.40 -0.88 2.90
N ILE A 68 -7.46 -1.34 2.23
CA ILE A 68 -7.95 -0.76 0.97
C ILE A 68 -8.29 0.73 1.16
N ASP A 69 -8.99 1.04 2.25
CA ASP A 69 -9.35 2.41 2.60
C ASP A 69 -8.10 3.29 2.80
N ALA A 70 -7.07 2.79 3.48
CA ALA A 70 -5.81 3.52 3.68
C ALA A 70 -5.06 3.75 2.36
N VAL A 71 -5.01 2.76 1.46
CA VAL A 71 -4.40 2.90 0.13
C VAL A 71 -5.10 4.00 -0.66
N ASN A 72 -6.44 4.00 -0.70
CA ASN A 72 -7.20 5.03 -1.38
C ASN A 72 -6.99 6.42 -0.77
N GLU A 73 -6.88 6.52 0.56
CA GLU A 73 -6.57 7.78 1.25
C GLU A 73 -5.18 8.32 0.88
N TYR A 74 -4.14 7.47 0.85
CA TYR A 74 -2.80 7.88 0.43
C TYR A 74 -2.74 8.26 -1.05
N HIS A 75 -3.35 7.44 -1.92
CA HIS A 75 -3.46 7.74 -3.34
C HIS A 75 -4.16 9.09 -3.58
N THR A 76 -5.29 9.34 -2.90
CA THR A 76 -6.01 10.62 -2.97
C THR A 76 -5.11 11.78 -2.57
N LYS A 77 -4.32 11.65 -1.49
CA LYS A 77 -3.37 12.70 -1.08
C LYS A 77 -2.34 13.00 -2.16
N ILE A 78 -1.83 11.97 -2.84
CA ILE A 78 -0.86 12.12 -3.93
C ILE A 78 -1.47 12.85 -5.13
N ILE A 79 -2.60 12.37 -5.67
CA ILE A 79 -3.21 12.97 -6.87
C ILE A 79 -3.74 14.39 -6.63
N THR A 80 -4.13 14.70 -5.39
CA THR A 80 -4.57 16.05 -5.00
C THR A 80 -3.44 16.94 -4.51
N ASN A 81 -2.20 16.45 -4.47
CA ASN A 81 -1.04 17.11 -3.90
C ASN A 81 -1.30 17.69 -2.48
N ASN A 82 -2.02 16.93 -1.66
CA ASN A 82 -2.48 17.35 -0.34
C ASN A 82 -1.56 16.82 0.76
N GLY A 83 -0.41 17.46 0.92
CA GLY A 83 0.55 17.18 1.99
C GLY A 83 1.34 15.87 1.84
N LEU A 84 1.21 15.20 0.69
CA LEU A 84 2.00 14.04 0.29
C LEU A 84 2.08 14.00 -1.23
N ASP A 85 3.28 13.91 -1.79
CA ASP A 85 3.52 13.56 -3.19
C ASP A 85 4.17 12.17 -3.28
N PHE A 86 4.44 11.73 -4.51
CA PHE A 86 4.96 10.39 -4.76
C PHE A 86 6.38 10.22 -4.24
N GLU A 87 7.26 11.22 -4.42
CA GLU A 87 8.63 11.23 -3.94
C GLU A 87 8.70 11.16 -2.41
N HIS A 88 7.84 11.92 -1.71
CA HIS A 88 7.71 11.83 -0.27
C HIS A 88 7.26 10.44 0.18
N LEU A 89 6.35 9.79 -0.56
CA LEU A 89 5.92 8.41 -0.25
C LEU A 89 7.08 7.42 -0.35
N ILE A 90 7.94 7.53 -1.37
CA ILE A 90 9.16 6.71 -1.52
C ILE A 90 10.04 6.87 -0.28
N GLN A 91 10.32 8.11 0.12
CA GLN A 91 11.16 8.42 1.29
C GLN A 91 10.57 7.87 2.59
N LEU A 92 9.24 7.94 2.75
CA LEU A 92 8.56 7.38 3.92
C LEU A 92 8.71 5.86 3.99
N VAL A 93 8.53 5.16 2.86
CA VAL A 93 8.69 3.71 2.79
C VAL A 93 10.13 3.30 3.12
N GLU A 94 11.13 3.93 2.52
CA GLU A 94 12.55 3.68 2.83
C GLU A 94 12.85 3.90 4.32
N LYS A 95 12.49 5.07 4.84
CA LYS A 95 12.74 5.46 6.23
C LYS A 95 12.09 4.50 7.22
N GLU A 96 10.83 4.11 7.00
CA GLU A 96 10.11 3.19 7.88
C GLU A 96 10.67 1.77 7.80
N THR A 97 11.07 1.31 6.60
CA THR A 97 11.71 -0.01 6.43
C THR A 97 13.00 -0.10 7.23
N LYS A 98 13.85 0.94 7.12
CA LYS A 98 15.11 1.05 7.84
C LYS A 98 14.91 1.14 9.35
N ALA A 99 13.94 1.92 9.80
CA ALA A 99 13.68 2.14 11.23
C ALA A 99 13.07 0.91 11.91
N VAL A 100 12.26 0.12 11.19
CA VAL A 100 11.51 -1.01 11.73
C VAL A 100 11.77 -2.25 10.89
N ARG A 101 12.82 -3.02 11.19
CA ARG A 101 13.26 -4.18 10.39
C ARG A 101 12.17 -5.18 9.98
N ARG A 102 11.19 -5.44 10.87
CA ARG A 102 10.04 -6.33 10.55
C ARG A 102 9.13 -5.82 9.41
N PHE A 103 9.30 -4.57 8.97
CA PHE A 103 8.58 -4.02 7.83
C PHE A 103 9.15 -4.48 6.49
N ALA A 104 10.43 -4.82 6.42
CA ALA A 104 11.00 -5.48 5.23
C ALA A 104 10.24 -6.78 4.88
N GLN A 105 9.86 -7.56 5.89
CA GLN A 105 9.05 -8.78 5.73
C GLN A 105 7.62 -8.51 5.20
N LYS A 106 7.15 -7.26 5.22
CA LYS A 106 5.81 -6.88 4.72
C LYS A 106 5.84 -6.47 3.25
N ILE A 107 7.03 -6.25 2.68
CA ILE A 107 7.22 -6.08 1.25
C ILE A 107 7.12 -7.48 0.62
N ASP A 108 5.96 -7.79 0.05
CA ASP A 108 5.71 -9.06 -0.62
C ASP A 108 5.70 -8.86 -2.13
N ILE A 109 6.87 -9.05 -2.75
CA ILE A 109 7.05 -8.81 -4.19
C ILE A 109 6.10 -9.67 -5.03
N ASN A 110 5.81 -10.91 -4.62
CA ASN A 110 4.90 -11.78 -5.35
C ASN A 110 3.46 -11.24 -5.35
N LEU A 111 3.01 -10.66 -4.24
CA LEU A 111 1.70 -9.99 -4.20
C LEU A 111 1.71 -8.70 -5.02
N LEU A 112 2.79 -7.91 -4.93
CA LEU A 112 2.88 -6.64 -5.65
C LEU A 112 2.94 -6.82 -7.17
N MET A 113 3.59 -7.88 -7.65
CA MET A 113 3.61 -8.24 -9.08
C MET A 113 2.21 -8.44 -9.67
N GLN A 114 1.19 -8.77 -8.87
CA GLN A 114 -0.17 -8.90 -9.39
C GLN A 114 -0.78 -7.56 -9.83
N LEU A 115 -0.31 -6.44 -9.26
CA LEU A 115 -0.70 -5.10 -9.70
C LEU A 115 0.01 -4.73 -11.01
N HIS A 116 1.16 -5.37 -11.29
CA HIS A 116 1.92 -5.16 -12.51
C HIS A 116 1.26 -5.74 -13.75
N GLU A 117 0.46 -6.78 -13.58
CA GLU A 117 -0.36 -7.37 -14.63
C GLU A 117 -1.42 -6.39 -15.20
N CYS A 118 -1.69 -5.27 -14.52
CA CYS A 118 -2.68 -4.28 -14.93
C CYS A 118 -2.11 -3.16 -15.83
N MET A 119 -0.81 -3.15 -16.10
CA MET A 119 -0.17 -2.09 -16.90
C MET A 119 -0.23 -2.42 -18.40
N ASP A 120 -0.70 -1.47 -19.19
CA ASP A 120 -0.86 -1.64 -20.64
C ASP A 120 0.21 -0.91 -21.47
N SER A 121 0.86 0.12 -20.90
CA SER A 121 1.87 0.94 -21.60
C SER A 121 3.29 0.55 -21.20
N GLU A 122 4.23 0.59 -22.16
CA GLU A 122 5.64 0.27 -21.91
C GLU A 122 6.27 1.19 -20.86
N ASP A 123 5.88 2.47 -20.85
CA ASP A 123 6.39 3.46 -19.89
C ASP A 123 5.90 3.15 -18.45
N ASP A 124 4.61 2.83 -18.29
CA ASP A 124 4.04 2.47 -16.98
C ASP A 124 4.61 1.14 -16.47
N ILE A 125 4.78 0.16 -17.36
CA ILE A 125 5.46 -1.12 -17.07
C ILE A 125 6.86 -0.83 -16.53
N LEU A 126 7.65 -0.04 -17.25
CA LEU A 126 9.02 0.26 -16.85
C LEU A 126 9.08 1.02 -15.52
N PHE A 127 8.18 1.98 -15.31
CA PHE A 127 8.14 2.75 -14.08
C PHE A 127 7.79 1.87 -12.89
N GLN A 128 6.76 1.03 -13.01
CA GLN A 128 6.35 0.15 -11.94
C GLN A 128 7.37 -0.97 -11.67
N GLN A 129 8.09 -1.44 -12.69
CA GLN A 129 9.23 -2.34 -12.51
C GLN A 129 10.32 -1.70 -11.64
N ARG A 130 10.65 -0.42 -11.86
CA ARG A 130 11.63 0.30 -11.02
C ARG A 130 11.17 0.41 -9.56
N ILE A 131 9.87 0.55 -9.32
CA ILE A 131 9.31 0.54 -7.97
C ILE A 131 9.49 -0.84 -7.33
N LEU A 132 9.22 -1.92 -8.07
CA LEU A 132 9.44 -3.29 -7.59
C LEU A 132 10.92 -3.54 -7.25
N GLU A 133 11.83 -3.10 -8.12
CA GLU A 133 13.29 -3.19 -7.89
C GLU A 133 13.72 -2.42 -6.63
N PHE A 134 13.21 -1.19 -6.45
CA PHE A 134 13.43 -0.40 -5.25
C PHE A 134 12.94 -1.13 -3.99
N LEU A 135 11.71 -1.64 -4.01
CA LEU A 135 11.12 -2.36 -2.87
C LEU A 135 11.85 -3.67 -2.56
N GLN A 136 12.28 -4.41 -3.60
CA GLN A 136 13.10 -5.60 -3.45
C GLN A 136 14.46 -5.24 -2.82
N GLY A 137 15.11 -4.16 -3.27
CA GLY A 137 16.35 -3.67 -2.66
C GLY A 137 16.18 -3.35 -1.18
N LEU A 138 15.11 -2.68 -0.78
CA LEU A 138 14.80 -2.43 0.64
C LEU A 138 14.58 -3.74 1.42
N LYS A 139 13.89 -4.71 0.81
CA LYS A 139 13.66 -6.03 1.41
C LYS A 139 14.97 -6.77 1.63
N ASP A 140 15.90 -6.72 0.68
CA ASP A 140 17.19 -7.41 0.76
C ASP A 140 18.15 -6.72 1.74
N GLU A 141 18.18 -5.40 1.76
CA GLU A 141 19.07 -4.62 2.64
C GLU A 141 18.64 -4.74 4.12
N TYR A 142 17.34 -4.69 4.40
CA TYR A 142 16.81 -4.61 5.76
C TYR A 142 16.09 -5.89 6.23
N GLY A 143 15.92 -6.87 5.35
CA GLY A 143 15.38 -8.19 5.67
C GLY A 143 16.31 -8.94 6.63
N VAL A 144 15.71 -9.57 7.65
CA VAL A 144 16.43 -10.47 8.54
C VAL A 144 16.41 -11.86 7.91
N VAL A 145 17.59 -12.45 7.66
CA VAL A 145 17.77 -13.85 7.25
C VAL A 145 17.32 -14.79 8.37
#